data_AF-A0A951JRB8-F1
#
_entry.id   AF-A0A951JRB8-F1
#
_cell.length_a   1.000
_cell.length_b   1.000
_cell.length_c   1.000
_cell.angle_alpha   90.00
_cell.angle_beta   90.00
_cell.angle_gamma   90.00
#
_symmetry.space_group_name_H-M   'P 1'
#
loop_
_entity.id
_entity.type
_entity.pdbx_description
1 polymer ?
#
loop_
_entity_poly.entity_id
_entity_poly.type
_entity_poly.pdbx_seq_one_letter_code
_entity_poly.pdbx_strand_id
1 'polypeptide(L)'
;MMASLAVTVALSVTWDPTIRGILVVLVAVLVLMGSVYLVLGTDLGVRLGFLVAAAAFWGWMTIMGLAWWTYGIGLKGPPSAWVVEEVLTSTRPGDTSQSALPEARDLSKWARLPEGDVIRGEAQASADAALAGEESSVAAYESTADYVTIDAFAIGGKDPKNVLSRVPGPTPPQYAIIQVQEVVEVVVLEEGQSCPPAGTCIQFGETPPKAQPNPQAPVISVIMVRDLGSQRLPPALITLASGVLLAVTCNALHRREKLAEEHRSQAKV
;
A
#
# COMPACT_ATOMS: atom_id res chain seq x y z
N MET A 1 -13.69 -9.75 50.03
CA MET A 1 -12.72 -9.04 49.17
C MET A 1 -12.56 -9.70 47.80
N MET A 2 -12.24 -11.00 47.71
CA MET A 2 -12.10 -11.74 46.42
C MET A 2 -13.37 -11.75 45.56
N ALA A 3 -14.55 -11.95 46.17
CA ALA A 3 -15.82 -11.98 45.43
C ALA A 3 -16.22 -10.63 44.81
N SER A 4 -15.96 -9.51 45.51
CA SER A 4 -16.19 -8.16 44.95
C SER A 4 -15.28 -7.89 43.75
N LEU A 5 -14.01 -8.31 43.83
CA LEU A 5 -13.04 -8.12 42.76
C LEU A 5 -13.43 -8.90 41.49
N ALA A 6 -13.91 -10.14 41.64
CA ALA A 6 -14.41 -10.94 40.52
C ALA A 6 -15.65 -10.33 39.85
N VAL A 7 -16.59 -9.78 40.63
CA VAL A 7 -17.80 -9.12 40.11
C VAL A 7 -17.46 -7.80 39.41
N THR A 8 -16.57 -6.98 39.98
CA THR A 8 -16.11 -5.73 39.34
C THR A 8 -15.37 -6.00 38.03
N VAL A 9 -14.52 -7.03 37.98
CA VAL A 9 -13.82 -7.44 36.74
C VAL A 9 -14.81 -7.96 35.69
N ALA A 10 -15.82 -8.75 36.08
CA ALA A 10 -16.83 -9.26 35.16
C ALA A 10 -17.69 -8.13 34.56
N LEU A 11 -18.04 -7.12 35.37
CA LEU A 11 -18.80 -5.94 34.94
C LEU A 11 -17.96 -5.01 34.05
N SER A 12 -16.66 -4.83 34.31
CA SER A 12 -15.79 -4.01 33.46
C SER A 12 -15.51 -4.67 32.10
N VAL A 13 -15.38 -6.00 32.06
CA VAL A 13 -15.18 -6.77 30.81
C VAL A 13 -16.45 -6.82 29.94
N THR A 14 -17.64 -6.75 30.54
CA THR A 14 -18.88 -6.75 29.75
C THR A 14 -19.21 -5.41 29.12
N TRP A 15 -18.74 -4.30 29.72
CA TRP A 15 -19.11 -2.94 29.31
C TRP A 15 -18.17 -2.34 28.26
N ASP A 16 -16.89 -2.73 28.23
CA ASP A 16 -15.93 -2.29 27.20
C ASP A 16 -15.77 -3.35 26.08
N PRO A 17 -16.27 -3.09 24.86
CA PRO A 17 -16.17 -4.02 23.74
C PRO A 17 -14.71 -4.32 23.33
N THR A 18 -13.78 -3.39 23.57
CA THR A 18 -12.36 -3.55 23.21
C THR A 18 -11.68 -4.54 24.14
N ILE A 19 -11.87 -4.39 25.45
CA ILE A 19 -11.29 -5.30 26.46
C ILE A 19 -11.87 -6.70 26.28
N ARG A 20 -13.18 -6.80 26.05
CA ARG A 20 -13.84 -8.07 25.75
C ARG A 20 -13.27 -8.74 24.51
N GLY A 21 -13.09 -7.97 23.43
CA GLY A 21 -12.53 -8.47 22.17
C GLY A 21 -11.14 -9.07 22.38
N ILE A 22 -10.24 -8.34 23.04
CA ILE A 22 -8.88 -8.81 23.33
C ILE A 22 -8.91 -10.07 24.19
N LEU A 23 -9.73 -10.11 25.25
CA LEU A 23 -9.84 -11.27 26.13
C LEU A 23 -10.36 -12.52 25.39
N VAL A 24 -11.38 -12.35 24.54
CA VAL A 24 -11.92 -13.47 23.75
C VAL A 24 -10.87 -14.03 22.80
N VAL A 25 -10.08 -13.17 22.14
CA VAL A 25 -8.98 -13.61 21.27
C VAL A 25 -7.90 -14.35 22.07
N LEU A 26 -7.50 -13.81 23.23
CA LEU A 26 -6.49 -14.47 24.09
C LEU A 26 -6.97 -15.84 24.58
N VAL A 27 -8.22 -15.93 25.05
CA VAL A 27 -8.80 -17.21 25.48
C VAL A 27 -8.90 -18.19 24.31
N ALA A 28 -9.32 -17.73 23.13
CA ALA A 28 -9.38 -18.57 21.93
C ALA A 28 -8.01 -19.13 21.54
N VAL A 29 -6.95 -18.31 21.57
CA VAL A 29 -5.57 -18.75 21.29
C VAL A 29 -5.10 -19.77 22.33
N LEU A 30 -5.32 -19.50 23.62
CA LEU A 30 -4.95 -20.41 24.70
C LEU A 30 -5.69 -21.75 24.63
N VAL A 31 -6.99 -21.73 24.37
CA VAL A 31 -7.79 -22.96 24.23
C VAL A 31 -7.38 -23.72 22.98
N LEU A 32 -7.22 -23.05 21.83
CA LEU A 32 -6.86 -23.71 20.58
C LEU A 32 -5.48 -24.36 20.65
N MET A 33 -4.44 -23.62 21.07
CA MET A 33 -3.08 -24.15 21.16
C MET A 33 -2.90 -25.09 22.36
N GLY A 34 -3.50 -24.73 23.50
CA GLY A 34 -3.41 -25.49 24.74
C GLY A 34 -4.13 -26.82 24.69
N SER A 35 -5.31 -26.89 24.07
CA SER A 35 -6.05 -28.17 23.95
C SER A 35 -5.29 -29.20 23.13
N VAL A 36 -4.75 -28.80 21.97
CA VAL A 36 -3.93 -29.67 21.12
C VAL A 36 -2.70 -30.17 21.88
N TYR A 37 -2.02 -29.28 22.62
CA TYR A 37 -0.89 -29.67 23.47
C TYR A 37 -1.28 -30.63 24.60
N LEU A 38 -2.39 -30.40 25.31
CA LEU A 38 -2.82 -31.26 26.42
C LEU A 38 -3.16 -32.67 25.94
N VAL A 39 -3.88 -32.80 24.82
CA VAL A 39 -4.22 -34.10 24.22
C VAL A 39 -2.94 -34.84 23.79
N LEU A 40 -2.02 -34.17 23.09
CA LEU A 40 -0.75 -34.80 22.71
C LEU A 40 0.14 -35.10 23.94
N GLY A 41 0.03 -34.29 24.99
CA GLY A 41 0.78 -34.45 26.23
C GLY A 41 0.35 -35.69 27.02
N THR A 42 -0.94 -36.07 26.99
CA THR A 42 -1.43 -37.29 27.63
C THR A 42 -1.04 -38.55 26.86
N ASP A 43 -1.06 -38.49 25.52
CA ASP A 43 -0.83 -39.67 24.68
C ASP A 43 0.67 -39.96 24.46
N LEU A 44 1.48 -38.91 24.29
CA LEU A 44 2.89 -39.00 23.87
C LEU A 44 3.88 -38.54 24.96
N GLY A 45 3.36 -38.02 26.07
CA GLY A 45 4.13 -37.40 27.14
C GLY A 45 4.46 -35.93 26.86
N VAL A 46 4.50 -35.12 27.93
CA VAL A 46 4.69 -33.65 27.92
C VAL A 46 5.78 -33.15 26.96
N ARG A 47 6.97 -33.77 26.95
CA ARG A 47 8.10 -33.31 26.12
C ARG A 47 7.90 -33.63 24.63
N LEU A 48 7.35 -34.80 24.28
CA LEU A 48 7.08 -35.14 22.87
C LEU A 48 5.87 -34.39 22.37
N GLY A 49 4.80 -34.35 23.16
CA GLY A 49 3.57 -33.62 22.84
C GLY A 49 3.84 -32.14 22.55
N PHE A 50 4.72 -31.49 23.32
CA PHE A 50 5.14 -30.11 23.02
C PHE A 50 5.82 -29.97 21.65
N LEU A 51 6.80 -30.84 21.34
CA LEU A 51 7.53 -30.78 20.06
C LEU A 51 6.60 -31.03 18.86
N VAL A 52 5.67 -31.98 18.98
CA VAL A 52 4.68 -32.27 17.94
C VAL A 52 3.70 -31.11 17.77
N ALA A 53 3.17 -30.55 18.87
CA ALA A 53 2.28 -29.39 18.81
C ALA A 53 2.98 -28.16 18.20
N ALA A 54 4.23 -27.90 18.57
CA ALA A 54 5.03 -26.82 17.99
C ALA A 54 5.30 -27.03 16.50
N ALA A 55 5.66 -28.25 16.08
CA ALA A 55 5.84 -28.57 14.66
C ALA A 55 4.53 -28.37 13.86
N ALA A 56 3.39 -28.78 14.41
CA ALA A 56 2.08 -28.57 13.78
C ALA A 56 1.74 -27.09 13.64
N PHE A 57 1.98 -26.28 14.68
CA PHE A 57 1.74 -24.83 14.63
C PHE A 57 2.62 -24.13 13.59
N TRP A 58 3.93 -24.40 13.57
CA TRP A 58 4.83 -23.83 12.57
C TRP A 58 4.55 -24.34 11.16
N GLY A 59 4.09 -25.59 11.02
CA GLY A 59 3.62 -26.16 9.75
C GLY A 59 2.41 -25.41 9.22
N TRP A 60 1.41 -25.19 10.08
CA TRP A 60 0.24 -24.39 9.74
C TRP A 60 0.60 -22.94 9.38
N MET A 61 1.48 -22.30 10.15
CA MET A 61 1.96 -20.94 9.85
C MET A 61 2.73 -20.87 8.52
N THR A 62 3.50 -21.92 8.18
CA THR A 62 4.21 -21.98 6.90
C THR A 62 3.24 -22.10 5.73
N ILE A 63 2.19 -22.93 5.86
CA ILE A 63 1.14 -23.08 4.83
C ILE A 63 0.36 -21.76 4.66
N MET A 64 -0.04 -21.11 5.75
CA MET A 64 -0.71 -19.81 5.70
C MET A 64 0.19 -18.73 5.12
N GLY A 65 1.47 -18.69 5.52
CA GLY A 65 2.46 -17.79 4.96
C GLY A 65 2.61 -17.97 3.46
N LEU A 66 2.71 -19.22 2.97
CA LEU A 66 2.77 -19.50 1.54
C LEU A 66 1.53 -19.00 0.80
N ALA A 67 0.32 -19.22 1.35
CA ALA A 67 -0.91 -18.70 0.77
C ALA A 67 -0.93 -17.15 0.76
N TRP A 68 -0.50 -16.51 1.84
CA TRP A 68 -0.42 -15.06 1.94
C TRP A 68 0.62 -14.46 0.98
N TRP A 69 1.74 -15.15 0.77
CA TRP A 69 2.78 -14.74 -0.17
C TRP A 69 2.33 -14.89 -1.64
N THR A 70 1.66 -16.00 -1.99
CA THR A 70 1.19 -16.22 -3.37
C THR A 70 0.06 -15.27 -3.75
N TYR A 71 -0.95 -15.14 -2.89
CA TYR A 71 -2.13 -14.31 -3.14
C TYR A 71 -1.96 -12.84 -2.74
N GLY A 72 -0.92 -12.50 -1.96
CA GLY A 72 -0.73 -11.14 -1.45
C GLY A 72 -1.88 -10.71 -0.55
N ILE A 73 -2.38 -11.60 0.31
CA ILE A 73 -3.46 -11.37 1.28
C ILE A 73 -2.87 -11.46 2.69
N GLY A 74 -3.40 -10.70 3.66
CA GLY A 74 -2.91 -10.68 5.05
C GLY A 74 -2.16 -9.40 5.39
N LEU A 75 -1.05 -9.52 6.12
CA LEU A 75 -0.17 -8.40 6.44
C LEU A 75 0.59 -7.98 5.17
N LYS A 76 0.06 -7.00 4.44
CA LYS A 76 0.66 -6.52 3.19
C LYS A 76 1.65 -5.39 3.46
N GLY A 77 2.69 -5.30 2.65
CA GLY A 77 3.48 -4.07 2.54
C GLY A 77 2.71 -2.98 1.80
N PRO A 78 3.28 -1.76 1.73
CA PRO A 78 2.69 -0.65 0.98
C PRO A 78 2.43 -1.06 -0.48
N PRO A 79 1.25 -0.69 -1.04
CA PRO A 79 0.96 -0.88 -2.45
C PRO A 79 1.80 0.06 -3.32
N SER A 80 1.83 -0.19 -4.63
CA SER A 80 2.45 0.75 -5.56
C SER A 80 1.65 2.05 -5.62
N ALA A 81 2.33 3.18 -5.47
CA ALA A 81 1.73 4.51 -5.51
C ALA A 81 2.66 5.49 -6.22
N TRP A 82 2.09 6.56 -6.77
CA TRP A 82 2.89 7.70 -7.21
C TRP A 82 3.19 8.57 -6.00
N VAL A 83 4.47 8.78 -5.73
CA VAL A 83 4.95 9.62 -4.64
C VAL A 83 5.42 10.93 -5.24
N VAL A 84 4.85 12.05 -4.77
CA VAL A 84 5.25 13.39 -5.21
C VAL A 84 6.59 13.73 -4.55
N GLU A 85 7.60 13.99 -5.37
CA GLU A 85 8.92 14.41 -4.88
C GLU A 85 9.08 15.92 -4.93
N GLU A 86 8.56 16.55 -5.98
CA GLU A 86 8.76 17.97 -6.23
C GLU A 86 7.53 18.58 -6.92
N VAL A 87 7.19 19.80 -6.52
CA VAL A 87 6.20 20.63 -7.23
C VAL A 87 6.91 21.90 -7.68
N LEU A 88 6.84 22.16 -8.98
CA LEU A 88 7.50 23.30 -9.62
C LEU A 88 6.47 24.24 -10.20
N THR A 89 6.73 25.54 -10.08
CA THR A 89 5.91 26.57 -10.72
C THR A 89 6.73 27.22 -11.83
N SER A 90 6.29 27.10 -13.07
CA SER A 90 6.97 27.66 -14.24
C SER A 90 6.06 28.56 -15.07
N THR A 91 6.65 29.48 -15.82
CA THR A 91 5.88 30.47 -16.61
C THR A 91 5.42 29.90 -17.96
N ARG A 92 5.94 28.75 -18.39
CA ARG A 92 5.61 28.13 -19.69
C ARG A 92 5.31 26.64 -19.54
N PRO A 93 4.32 26.11 -20.27
CA PRO A 93 4.12 24.67 -20.40
C PRO A 93 5.39 24.01 -20.92
N GLY A 94 5.80 22.91 -20.30
CA GLY A 94 7.01 22.18 -20.67
C GLY A 94 8.35 22.82 -20.27
N ASP A 95 8.38 23.89 -19.46
CA ASP A 95 9.62 24.37 -18.84
C ASP A 95 9.81 23.74 -17.45
N THR A 96 10.67 22.72 -17.39
CA THR A 96 11.03 21.99 -16.16
C THR A 96 12.52 22.18 -15.82
N SER A 97 13.18 23.17 -16.42
CA SER A 97 14.62 23.39 -16.29
C SER A 97 15.10 23.64 -14.84
N GLN A 98 14.19 24.08 -13.96
CA GLN A 98 14.46 24.38 -12.55
C GLN A 98 14.33 23.16 -11.61
N SER A 99 13.98 21.98 -12.13
CA SER A 99 13.81 20.80 -11.27
C SER A 99 15.08 20.42 -10.50
N ALA A 100 14.90 19.98 -9.25
CA ALA A 100 15.93 19.33 -8.47
C ALA A 100 16.39 18.01 -9.11
N LEU A 101 15.48 17.31 -9.80
CA LEU A 101 15.76 16.05 -10.48
C LEU A 101 16.43 16.27 -11.84
N PRO A 102 17.65 15.77 -12.07
CA PRO A 102 18.36 15.98 -13.33
C PRO A 102 17.63 15.34 -14.52
N GLU A 103 16.86 14.28 -14.28
CA GLU A 103 16.08 13.56 -15.29
C GLU A 103 14.82 14.33 -15.73
N ALA A 104 14.25 15.17 -14.85
CA ALA A 104 13.08 15.99 -15.14
C ALA A 104 13.43 17.34 -15.81
N ARG A 105 14.69 17.77 -15.79
CA ARG A 105 15.13 19.03 -16.42
C ARG A 105 15.02 19.05 -17.94
N ASP A 106 15.11 17.88 -18.57
CA ASP A 106 15.06 17.72 -20.03
C ASP A 106 13.89 16.82 -20.44
N LEU A 107 12.81 17.47 -20.87
CA LEU A 107 11.59 16.81 -21.35
C LEU A 107 11.74 16.17 -22.74
N SER A 108 12.86 16.35 -23.45
CA SER A 108 13.03 15.80 -24.82
C SER A 108 12.99 14.27 -24.88
N LYS A 109 13.37 13.61 -23.78
CA LYS A 109 13.37 12.15 -23.65
C LYS A 109 12.06 11.59 -23.09
N TRP A 110 11.15 12.45 -22.69
CA TRP A 110 9.91 12.05 -22.03
C TRP A 110 8.82 11.76 -23.06
N ALA A 111 8.04 10.72 -22.81
CA ALA A 111 6.88 10.40 -23.62
C ALA A 111 5.67 11.19 -23.12
N ARG A 112 5.01 11.92 -24.02
CA ARG A 112 3.72 12.57 -23.72
C ARG A 112 2.64 11.50 -23.61
N LEU A 113 1.88 11.54 -22.51
CA LEU A 113 0.79 10.61 -22.25
C LEU A 113 -0.54 11.17 -22.79
N PRO A 114 -1.26 10.43 -23.65
CA PRO A 114 -2.58 10.85 -24.10
C PRO A 114 -3.60 10.83 -22.94
N GLU A 115 -4.70 11.58 -23.08
CA GLU A 115 -5.76 11.70 -22.05
C GLU A 115 -6.38 10.37 -21.63
N GLY A 116 -6.38 9.36 -22.52
CA GLY A 116 -6.92 8.02 -22.24
C GLY A 116 -5.93 7.02 -21.64
N ASP A 117 -4.69 7.41 -21.34
CA ASP A 117 -3.70 6.48 -20.78
C ASP A 117 -3.96 6.22 -19.28
N VAL A 118 -3.87 4.95 -18.89
CA VAL A 118 -4.01 4.51 -17.50
C VAL A 118 -2.95 5.15 -16.61
N ILE A 119 -1.71 5.26 -17.11
CA ILE A 119 -0.60 5.87 -16.38
C ILE A 119 -0.91 7.33 -16.05
N ARG A 120 -1.48 8.07 -17.02
CA ARG A 120 -1.89 9.46 -16.83
C ARG A 120 -3.00 9.57 -15.79
N GLY A 121 -4.02 8.73 -15.87
CA GLY A 121 -5.13 8.76 -14.91
C GLY A 121 -4.69 8.50 -13.47
N GLU A 122 -3.82 7.51 -13.23
CA GLU A 122 -3.27 7.24 -11.90
C GLU A 122 -2.36 8.36 -11.38
N ALA A 123 -1.50 8.89 -12.25
CA ALA A 123 -0.60 9.98 -11.92
C ALA A 123 -1.37 11.27 -11.61
N GLN A 124 -2.39 11.59 -12.41
CA GLN A 124 -3.27 12.74 -12.20
C GLN A 124 -4.00 12.64 -10.87
N ALA A 125 -4.62 11.50 -10.55
CA ALA A 125 -5.30 11.33 -9.26
C ALA A 125 -4.35 11.51 -8.06
N SER A 126 -3.09 11.13 -8.21
CA SER A 126 -2.06 11.30 -7.16
C SER A 126 -1.57 12.75 -7.06
N ALA A 127 -1.46 13.44 -8.20
CA ALA A 127 -1.20 14.88 -8.23
C ALA A 127 -2.36 15.67 -7.63
N ASP A 128 -3.60 15.27 -7.90
CA ASP A 128 -4.80 15.93 -7.38
C ASP A 128 -4.85 15.86 -5.86
N ALA A 129 -4.53 14.69 -5.28
CA ALA A 129 -4.40 14.52 -3.84
C ALA A 129 -3.26 15.36 -3.22
N ALA A 130 -2.22 15.70 -3.99
CA ALA A 130 -1.10 16.50 -3.53
C ALA A 130 -1.31 18.02 -3.72
N LEU A 131 -2.18 18.42 -4.65
CA LEU A 131 -2.45 19.82 -5.00
C LEU A 131 -3.72 20.38 -4.34
N ALA A 132 -4.74 19.55 -4.17
CA ALA A 132 -6.04 19.94 -3.63
C ALA A 132 -6.40 19.17 -2.36
N GLY A 133 -6.94 19.89 -1.37
CA GLY A 133 -7.43 19.34 -0.11
C GLY A 133 -6.60 19.73 1.13
N GLU A 134 -7.22 19.54 2.30
CA GLU A 134 -6.71 20.01 3.59
C GLU A 134 -5.47 19.23 4.11
N GLU A 135 -5.27 18.00 3.61
CA GLU A 135 -4.09 17.15 3.91
C GLU A 135 -3.02 17.18 2.80
N SER A 136 -3.14 18.10 1.84
CA SER A 136 -2.21 18.17 0.71
C SER A 136 -0.82 18.65 1.15
N SER A 137 0.23 18.10 0.54
CA SER A 137 1.62 18.43 0.90
C SER A 137 2.07 19.81 0.40
N VAL A 138 1.36 20.39 -0.58
CA VAL A 138 1.71 21.67 -1.21
C VAL A 138 0.54 22.68 -1.22
N ALA A 139 -0.71 22.23 -1.03
CA ALA A 139 -1.93 23.06 -0.91
C ALA A 139 -1.97 24.26 -1.86
N ALA A 140 -1.83 23.99 -3.16
CA ALA A 140 -1.85 25.04 -4.18
C ALA A 140 -3.28 25.51 -4.50
N TYR A 141 -4.28 24.64 -4.32
CA TYR A 141 -5.68 24.90 -4.67
C TYR A 141 -6.63 24.36 -3.59
N GLU A 142 -7.80 24.97 -3.45
CA GLU A 142 -8.83 24.52 -2.50
C GLU A 142 -9.58 23.29 -3.03
N SER A 143 -9.81 23.25 -4.35
CA SER A 143 -10.55 22.18 -5.03
C SER A 143 -9.87 21.73 -6.32
N THR A 144 -10.15 20.49 -6.72
CA THR A 144 -9.76 19.96 -8.03
C THR A 144 -10.49 20.63 -9.21
N ALA A 145 -11.49 21.47 -8.92
CA ALA A 145 -12.20 22.28 -9.91
C ALA A 145 -11.46 23.56 -10.31
N ASP A 146 -10.48 24.00 -9.51
CA ASP A 146 -9.80 25.29 -9.67
C ASP A 146 -8.64 25.21 -10.67
N TYR A 147 -8.31 24.01 -11.15
CA TYR A 147 -7.28 23.81 -12.16
C TYR A 147 -7.64 22.75 -13.22
N VAL A 148 -6.94 22.83 -14.35
CA VAL A 148 -7.04 21.87 -15.46
C VAL A 148 -5.64 21.31 -15.76
N THR A 149 -5.57 19.98 -15.93
CA THR A 149 -4.35 19.31 -16.41
C THR A 149 -4.15 19.57 -17.90
N ILE A 150 -3.00 20.12 -18.28
CA ILE A 150 -2.67 20.42 -19.67
C ILE A 150 -1.98 19.24 -20.31
N ASP A 151 -0.84 18.86 -19.76
CA ASP A 151 0.04 17.86 -20.32
C ASP A 151 0.53 16.93 -19.23
N ALA A 152 0.73 15.67 -19.62
CA ALA A 152 1.28 14.63 -18.78
C ALA A 152 2.43 13.98 -19.52
N PHE A 153 3.53 13.76 -18.81
CA PHE A 153 4.73 13.14 -19.34
C PHE A 153 5.13 11.97 -18.46
N ALA A 154 5.65 10.89 -19.05
CA ALA A 154 6.29 9.81 -18.31
C ALA A 154 7.60 9.37 -18.95
N ILE A 155 8.50 8.87 -18.12
CA ILE A 155 9.77 8.27 -18.53
C ILE A 155 10.10 7.07 -17.64
N GLY A 156 10.81 6.11 -18.21
CA GLY A 156 11.27 4.92 -17.50
C GLY A 156 10.21 3.84 -17.37
N GLY A 157 10.36 2.99 -16.36
CA GLY A 157 9.55 1.79 -16.21
C GLY A 157 9.90 0.69 -17.23
N LYS A 158 9.16 -0.42 -17.13
CA LYS A 158 9.37 -1.59 -17.99
C LYS A 158 8.64 -1.43 -19.31
N ASP A 159 9.35 -1.57 -20.42
CA ASP A 159 8.73 -1.53 -21.75
C ASP A 159 7.69 -2.65 -21.90
N PRO A 160 6.40 -2.32 -22.14
CA PRO A 160 5.35 -3.32 -22.24
C PRO A 160 5.49 -4.18 -23.51
N LYS A 161 6.24 -3.70 -24.51
CA LYS A 161 6.50 -4.39 -25.78
C LYS A 161 7.64 -5.41 -25.69
N ASN A 162 8.52 -5.30 -24.70
CA ASN A 162 9.66 -6.19 -24.56
C ASN A 162 9.25 -7.43 -23.76
N VAL A 163 9.38 -8.63 -24.34
CA VAL A 163 9.04 -9.89 -23.65
C VAL A 163 9.90 -10.14 -22.41
N LEU A 164 11.14 -9.62 -22.38
CA LEU A 164 12.03 -9.73 -21.24
C LEU A 164 11.55 -8.91 -20.02
N SER A 165 10.71 -7.90 -20.24
CA SER A 165 10.17 -7.10 -19.15
C SER A 165 9.19 -7.89 -18.28
N ARG A 166 8.62 -8.99 -18.79
CA ARG A 166 7.76 -9.93 -18.03
C ARG A 166 8.55 -10.77 -17.02
N VAL A 167 9.89 -10.81 -17.10
CA VAL A 167 10.73 -11.58 -16.18
C VAL A 167 10.81 -10.87 -14.82
N PRO A 168 10.70 -11.60 -13.69
CA PRO A 168 10.94 -11.06 -12.37
C PRO A 168 12.38 -10.54 -12.27
N GLY A 169 12.54 -9.28 -11.92
CA GLY A 169 13.85 -8.64 -11.83
C GLY A 169 13.75 -7.17 -11.45
N PRO A 170 14.90 -6.51 -11.22
CA PRO A 170 14.95 -5.08 -10.95
C PRO A 170 14.23 -4.31 -12.04
N THR A 171 13.27 -3.51 -11.62
CA THR A 171 12.53 -2.58 -12.47
C THR A 171 13.28 -1.25 -12.49
N PRO A 172 13.56 -0.67 -13.67
CA PRO A 172 14.07 0.69 -13.73
C PRO A 172 13.05 1.65 -13.10
N PRO A 173 13.52 2.75 -12.48
CA PRO A 173 12.62 3.75 -11.91
C PRO A 173 11.72 4.34 -13.00
N GLN A 174 10.51 4.72 -12.60
CA GLN A 174 9.54 5.34 -13.49
C GLN A 174 9.13 6.67 -12.89
N TYR A 175 9.12 7.71 -13.71
CA TYR A 175 8.77 9.06 -13.33
C TYR A 175 7.57 9.51 -14.15
N ALA A 176 6.75 10.36 -13.55
CA ALA A 176 5.69 11.06 -14.24
C ALA A 176 5.73 12.56 -13.88
N ILE A 177 5.29 13.38 -14.81
CA ILE A 177 5.12 14.82 -14.63
C ILE A 177 3.70 15.15 -15.06
N ILE A 178 2.93 15.77 -14.17
CA ILE A 178 1.61 16.29 -14.47
C ILE A 178 1.69 17.81 -14.43
N GLN A 179 1.34 18.46 -15.53
CA GLN A 179 1.31 19.90 -15.65
C GLN A 179 -0.12 20.41 -15.54
N VAL A 180 -0.28 21.37 -14.65
CA VAL A 180 -1.56 21.91 -14.23
C VAL A 180 -1.53 23.43 -14.38
N GLN A 181 -2.65 24.02 -14.80
CA GLN A 181 -2.87 25.47 -14.77
C GLN A 181 -4.23 25.77 -14.15
N GLU A 182 -4.34 26.95 -13.56
CA GLU A 182 -5.58 27.47 -13.00
C GLU A 182 -6.69 27.58 -14.07
N VAL A 183 -7.93 27.33 -13.68
CA VAL A 183 -9.10 27.48 -14.54
C VAL A 183 -9.44 28.96 -14.71
N VAL A 184 -9.78 29.35 -15.94
CA VAL A 184 -10.38 30.66 -16.17
C VAL A 184 -11.74 30.75 -15.48
N GLU A 185 -11.88 31.66 -14.52
CA GLU A 185 -13.15 31.90 -13.85
C GLU A 185 -14.25 32.26 -14.87
N VAL A 186 -15.38 31.56 -14.77
CA VAL A 186 -16.57 31.81 -15.60
C VAL A 186 -17.55 32.65 -14.78
N VAL A 187 -17.78 33.89 -15.19
CA VAL A 187 -18.69 34.80 -14.50
C VAL A 187 -20.03 34.81 -15.26
N VAL A 188 -21.12 34.52 -14.54
CA VAL A 188 -22.48 34.67 -15.08
C VAL A 188 -22.83 36.15 -15.06
N LEU A 189 -23.12 36.72 -16.22
CA LEU A 189 -23.48 38.13 -16.30
C LEU A 189 -24.94 38.33 -15.87
N GLU A 190 -25.14 39.19 -14.87
CA GLU A 190 -26.44 39.82 -14.61
C GLU A 190 -26.64 41.03 -15.54
N GLU A 191 -27.91 41.42 -15.75
CA GLU A 191 -28.31 42.44 -16.71
C GLU A 191 -27.66 43.81 -16.38
N GLY A 192 -26.67 44.22 -17.20
CA GLY A 192 -25.98 45.52 -17.08
C GLY A 192 -24.51 45.48 -16.66
N GLN A 193 -23.92 44.30 -16.41
CA GLN A 193 -22.51 44.18 -16.01
C GLN A 193 -21.58 43.83 -17.19
N SER A 194 -20.42 44.50 -17.29
CA SER A 194 -19.40 44.24 -18.31
C SER A 194 -18.45 43.12 -17.89
N CYS A 195 -17.99 42.33 -18.86
CA CYS A 195 -17.04 41.24 -18.63
C CYS A 195 -15.71 41.69 -18.01
N PRO A 196 -15.21 40.99 -16.97
CA PRO A 196 -13.84 41.18 -16.52
C PRO A 196 -12.84 40.74 -17.61
N PRO A 197 -11.66 41.39 -17.69
CA PRO A 197 -10.71 41.20 -18.80
C PRO A 197 -10.04 39.82 -18.87
N ALA A 198 -10.17 39.00 -17.82
CA ALA A 198 -9.54 37.68 -17.70
C ALA A 198 -10.55 36.52 -17.55
N GLY A 199 -11.86 36.78 -17.51
CA GLY A 199 -12.89 35.75 -17.28
C GLY A 199 -13.74 35.46 -18.52
N THR A 200 -14.28 34.24 -18.62
CA THR A 200 -15.23 33.89 -19.69
C THR A 200 -16.64 34.24 -19.22
N CYS A 201 -17.38 35.06 -19.98
CA CYS A 201 -18.73 35.44 -19.61
C CYS A 201 -19.77 34.60 -20.33
N ILE A 202 -20.79 34.17 -19.59
CA ILE A 202 -21.98 33.51 -20.17
C ILE A 202 -23.25 34.24 -19.76
N GLN A 203 -24.26 34.17 -20.62
CA GLN A 203 -25.59 34.69 -20.30
C GLN A 203 -26.35 33.69 -19.42
N PHE A 204 -27.30 34.20 -18.63
CA PHE A 204 -28.15 33.36 -17.79
C PHE A 204 -28.94 32.34 -18.66
N GLY A 205 -28.68 31.04 -18.46
CA GLY A 205 -29.34 29.95 -19.19
C GLY A 205 -28.47 29.25 -20.25
N GLU A 206 -27.26 29.73 -20.51
CA GLU A 206 -26.28 28.99 -21.33
C GLU A 206 -25.59 27.89 -20.51
N THR A 207 -25.25 26.78 -21.16
CA THR A 207 -24.46 25.71 -20.53
C THR A 207 -23.07 26.24 -20.20
N PRO A 208 -22.56 26.06 -18.97
CA PRO A 208 -21.20 26.43 -18.64
C PRO A 208 -20.21 25.79 -19.64
N PRO A 209 -19.28 26.57 -20.22
CA PRO A 209 -18.25 26.01 -21.09
C PRO A 209 -17.40 25.04 -20.29
N LYS A 210 -16.84 24.03 -20.96
CA LYS A 210 -15.85 23.15 -20.31
C LYS A 210 -14.72 24.01 -19.77
N ALA A 211 -14.25 23.72 -18.56
CA ALA A 211 -13.13 24.40 -17.93
C ALA A 211 -11.92 24.48 -18.88
N GLN A 212 -11.43 25.68 -19.14
CA GLN A 212 -10.28 25.94 -20.00
C GLN A 212 -9.11 26.45 -19.15
N PRO A 213 -7.87 26.03 -19.43
CA PRO A 213 -6.68 26.54 -18.75
C PRO A 213 -6.49 28.04 -19.00
N ASN A 214 -6.16 28.80 -17.96
CA ASN A 214 -5.82 30.22 -18.08
C ASN A 214 -4.39 30.41 -18.61
N PRO A 215 -4.19 30.94 -19.84
CA PRO A 215 -2.85 31.08 -20.42
C PRO A 215 -1.93 32.06 -19.70
N GLN A 216 -2.47 32.90 -18.80
CA GLN A 216 -1.68 33.87 -18.01
C GLN A 216 -1.29 33.36 -16.63
N ALA A 217 -1.94 32.29 -16.14
CA ALA A 217 -1.60 31.67 -14.87
C ALA A 217 -0.29 30.86 -15.02
N PRO A 218 0.52 30.77 -13.95
CA PRO A 218 1.71 29.94 -13.98
C PRO A 218 1.35 28.45 -14.07
N VAL A 219 2.22 27.67 -14.70
CA VAL A 219 2.09 26.22 -14.85
C VAL A 219 2.70 25.54 -13.64
N ILE A 220 1.90 24.78 -12.91
CA ILE A 220 2.37 23.94 -11.81
C ILE A 220 2.67 22.55 -12.36
N SER A 221 3.94 22.16 -12.33
CA SER A 221 4.42 20.84 -12.72
C SER A 221 4.68 19.99 -11.48
N VAL A 222 3.87 18.95 -11.28
CA VAL A 222 4.04 17.97 -10.21
C VAL A 222 4.89 16.84 -10.74
N ILE A 223 6.09 16.68 -10.17
CA ILE A 223 7.02 15.60 -10.49
C ILE A 223 6.87 14.50 -9.46
N MET A 224 6.66 13.29 -9.94
CA MET A 224 6.40 12.12 -9.11
C MET A 224 7.23 10.93 -9.55
N VAL A 225 7.59 10.11 -8.56
CA VAL A 225 8.28 8.83 -8.74
C VAL A 225 7.29 7.70 -8.45
N ARG A 226 7.35 6.66 -9.28
CA ARG A 226 6.57 5.44 -9.03
C ARG A 226 7.25 4.62 -7.94
N ASP A 227 6.66 4.61 -6.75
CA ASP A 227 6.96 3.57 -5.78
C ASP A 227 6.23 2.29 -6.19
N LEU A 228 6.97 1.20 -6.34
CA LEU A 228 6.44 -0.11 -6.68
C LEU A 228 5.89 -0.85 -5.45
N GLY A 229 6.19 -0.34 -4.27
CA GLY A 229 5.77 -0.91 -3.01
C GLY A 229 6.44 -2.25 -2.73
N SER A 230 6.11 -2.80 -1.56
CA SER A 230 6.67 -4.08 -1.09
C SER A 230 5.57 -5.01 -0.60
N GLN A 231 4.47 -5.08 -1.36
CA GLN A 231 3.23 -5.77 -0.97
C GLN A 231 3.45 -7.21 -0.46
N ARG A 232 4.42 -7.94 -1.05
CA ARG A 232 4.72 -9.35 -0.74
C ARG A 232 5.90 -9.57 0.20
N LEU A 233 6.63 -8.52 0.58
CA LEU A 233 7.81 -8.67 1.44
C LEU A 233 7.44 -9.13 2.86
N PRO A 234 6.47 -8.50 3.57
CA PRO A 234 6.10 -8.96 4.90
C PRO A 234 5.60 -10.42 4.96
N PRO A 235 4.70 -10.91 4.07
CA PRO A 235 4.27 -12.30 4.12
C PRO A 235 5.40 -13.28 3.74
N ALA A 236 6.33 -12.87 2.86
CA ALA A 236 7.51 -13.68 2.56
C ALA A 236 8.40 -13.88 3.80
N LEU A 237 8.64 -12.82 4.58
CA LEU A 237 9.42 -12.91 5.82
C LEU A 237 8.78 -13.86 6.85
N ILE A 238 7.45 -13.75 7.03
CA ILE A 238 6.71 -14.65 7.94
C ILE A 238 6.85 -16.11 7.48
N THR A 239 6.75 -16.36 6.18
CA THR A 239 6.86 -17.70 5.60
C THR A 239 8.26 -18.28 5.80
N LEU A 240 9.30 -17.49 5.55
CA LEU A 240 10.69 -17.93 5.74
C LEU A 240 10.99 -18.19 7.23
N ALA A 241 10.56 -17.30 8.12
CA ALA A 241 10.75 -17.47 9.56
C ALA A 241 10.03 -18.71 10.10
N SER A 242 8.76 -18.91 9.73
CA SER A 242 7.99 -20.09 10.13
C SER A 242 8.52 -21.38 9.50
N GLY A 243 8.98 -21.33 8.26
CA GLY A 243 9.61 -22.47 7.58
C GLY A 243 10.92 -22.91 8.25
N VAL A 244 11.74 -21.97 8.72
CA VAL A 244 12.95 -22.29 9.50
C VAL A 244 12.58 -22.96 10.83
N LEU A 245 11.58 -22.44 11.53
CA LEU A 245 11.13 -23.02 12.81
C LEU A 245 10.48 -24.39 12.64
N LEU A 246 9.75 -24.60 11.54
CA LEU A 246 9.26 -25.91 11.13
C LEU A 246 10.42 -26.87 10.86
N ALA A 247 11.44 -26.45 10.11
CA ALA A 247 12.60 -27.29 9.82
C ALA A 247 13.36 -27.70 11.09
N VAL A 248 13.55 -26.77 12.03
CA VAL A 248 14.20 -27.04 13.32
C VAL A 248 13.39 -28.03 14.15
N THR A 249 12.07 -27.85 14.26
CA THR A 249 11.19 -28.76 15.04
C THR A 249 11.08 -30.14 14.41
N CYS A 250 10.95 -30.24 13.08
CA CYS A 250 10.99 -31.51 12.35
C CYS A 250 12.34 -32.23 12.51
N ASN A 251 13.47 -31.51 12.44
CA ASN A 251 14.78 -32.11 12.68
C ASN A 251 14.95 -32.61 14.13
N ALA A 252 14.39 -31.90 15.12
CA ALA A 252 14.40 -32.36 16.51
C ALA A 252 13.58 -33.65 16.69
N LEU A 253 12.42 -33.75 16.06
CA LEU A 253 11.60 -34.97 16.04
C LEU A 253 12.34 -36.13 15.36
N HIS A 254 12.94 -35.88 14.20
CA HIS A 254 13.71 -36.89 13.45
C HIS A 254 14.89 -37.46 14.25
N ARG A 255 15.66 -36.58 14.90
CA ARG A 255 16.78 -37.00 15.77
C ARG A 255 16.30 -37.88 16.92
N ARG A 256 15.14 -37.55 17.50
CA ARG A 256 14.56 -38.33 18.59
C ARG A 256 14.07 -39.71 18.12
N GLU A 257 13.48 -39.78 16.93
CA GLU A 257 13.03 -41.05 16.36
C GLU A 257 14.19 -42.01 16.14
N LYS A 258 15.32 -41.52 15.61
CA LYS A 258 16.56 -42.32 15.48
C LYS A 258 17.05 -42.88 16.81
N LEU A 259 17.10 -42.06 17.86
CA LEU A 259 17.51 -42.52 19.20
C LEU A 259 16.56 -43.59 19.76
N ALA A 260 15.26 -43.47 19.49
CA ALA A 260 14.28 -44.47 19.91
C ALA A 260 14.46 -45.80 19.16
N GLU A 261 14.83 -45.76 17.88
CA GLU A 261 15.16 -46.96 17.10
C GLU A 261 16.42 -47.65 17.61
N GLU A 262 17.48 -46.89 17.93
CA GLU A 262 18.72 -47.41 18.51
C GLU A 262 18.48 -48.11 19.86
N HIS A 263 17.67 -47.53 20.74
CA HIS A 263 17.34 -48.17 22.01
C HIS A 263 16.51 -49.46 21.81
N ARG A 264 15.60 -49.47 20.83
CA ARG A 264 14.80 -50.66 20.49
C ARG A 264 15.65 -51.76 19.85
N SER A 265 16.70 -51.43 19.11
CA SER A 265 17.60 -52.42 18.53
C SER A 265 18.52 -53.03 19.60
N GLN A 266 19.03 -52.21 20.53
CA GLN A 266 19.82 -52.69 21.67
C GLN A 266 19.02 -53.59 22.62
N ALA A 267 17.73 -53.27 22.86
CA ALA A 267 16.87 -54.07 23.73
C ALA A 267 16.45 -55.44 23.14
N LYS A 268 16.71 -55.68 21.85
CA LYS A 268 16.41 -56.95 21.17
C LYS A 268 17.60 -57.92 21.16
N VAL A 269 18.78 -57.48 21.61
CA VAL A 269 20.00 -58.30 21.78
C VAL A 269 20.07 -58.79 23.22
#